data_AF-A0A8H8CJD8-F1
#
_entry.id   AF-A0A8H8CJD8-F1
#
_cell.length_a   1.000
_cell.length_b   1.000
_cell.length_c   1.000
_cell.angle_alpha   90.00
_cell.angle_beta   90.00
_cell.angle_gamma   90.00
#
_symmetry.space_group_name_H-M   'P 1'
#
loop_
_entity.id
_entity.type
_entity.pdbx_description
1 polymer ?
#
loop_
_entity_poly.entity_id
_entity_poly.type
_entity_poly.pdbx_seq_one_letter_code
_entity_poly.pdbx_strand_id
1 'polypeptide(L)'
;MSFAVASGATVIATSSSNEKLAEATKLGAKHTINYTNKPEWDKEVLELTNKVGVDFVIEVGGQGTLPRSLNAVRIGGSVAAIGFLSKDTSGLDFVLPVIMKSILVRGVYIGPVSEFINMNRLIEANPEKTRPVINKVFNFDQAVDAYAYLKSQQHVGKIVIKVA
;
A
#
# COMPACT_ATOMS: atom_id res chain seq x y z
N MET A 1 0.54 0.96 -5.80
CA MET A 1 1.19 2.26 -6.06
C MET A 1 1.28 2.55 -7.56
N SER A 2 2.11 1.84 -8.32
CA SER A 2 2.34 2.11 -9.75
C SER A 2 1.07 2.18 -10.61
N PHE A 3 0.06 1.33 -10.33
CA PHE A 3 -1.24 1.42 -11.01
C PHE A 3 -1.99 2.72 -10.71
N ALA A 4 -1.97 3.20 -9.46
CA ALA A 4 -2.61 4.47 -9.12
C ALA A 4 -1.91 5.65 -9.83
N VAL A 5 -0.59 5.66 -9.84
CA VAL A 5 0.21 6.67 -10.58
C VAL A 5 -0.07 6.60 -12.09
N ALA A 6 -0.09 5.40 -12.67
CA ALA A 6 -0.38 5.21 -14.10
C ALA A 6 -1.80 5.66 -14.46
N SER A 7 -2.75 5.52 -13.54
CA SER A 7 -4.13 6.02 -13.68
C SER A 7 -4.30 7.51 -13.35
N GLY A 8 -3.21 8.25 -13.09
CA GLY A 8 -3.25 9.69 -12.83
C GLY A 8 -3.64 10.10 -11.41
N ALA A 9 -3.68 9.17 -10.46
CA ALA A 9 -3.98 9.49 -9.07
C ALA A 9 -2.78 10.13 -8.36
N THR A 10 -3.07 11.08 -7.47
CA THR A 10 -2.08 11.59 -6.50
C THR A 10 -1.87 10.56 -5.40
N VAL A 11 -0.65 10.05 -5.26
CA VAL A 11 -0.33 9.02 -4.26
C VAL A 11 0.44 9.59 -3.08
N ILE A 12 -0.03 9.25 -1.88
CA ILE A 12 0.69 9.42 -0.61
C ILE A 12 1.15 8.04 -0.15
N ALA A 13 2.45 7.82 -0.05
CA ALA A 13 3.03 6.55 0.41
C ALA A 13 3.51 6.64 1.86
N THR A 14 3.32 5.58 2.65
CA THR A 14 3.80 5.52 4.04
C THR A 14 4.79 4.37 4.23
N SER A 15 5.81 4.56 5.06
CA SER A 15 6.80 3.52 5.40
C SER A 15 7.53 3.87 6.69
N SER A 16 8.20 2.91 7.33
CA SER A 16 9.17 3.16 8.41
C SER A 16 10.58 3.46 7.91
N SER A 17 10.87 3.21 6.62
CA SER A 17 12.21 3.36 6.05
C SER A 17 12.24 4.50 5.05
N ASN A 18 13.16 5.44 5.26
CA ASN A 18 13.38 6.57 4.35
C ASN A 18 13.89 6.09 2.98
N GLU A 19 14.67 5.01 2.96
CA GLU A 19 15.16 4.38 1.73
C GLU A 19 13.98 3.88 0.88
N LYS A 20 13.00 3.20 1.51
CA LYS A 20 11.77 2.76 0.82
C LYS A 20 10.92 3.92 0.32
N LEU A 21 10.85 5.01 1.09
CA LEU A 21 10.14 6.22 0.68
C LEU A 21 10.82 6.91 -0.50
N ALA A 22 12.15 6.98 -0.53
CA ALA A 22 12.89 7.52 -1.66
C ALA A 22 12.60 6.74 -2.95
N GLU A 23 12.54 5.40 -2.87
CA GLU A 23 12.11 4.56 -4.00
C GLU A 23 10.64 4.81 -4.38
N ALA A 24 9.74 4.97 -3.42
CA ALA A 24 8.34 5.30 -3.70
C ALA A 24 8.21 6.63 -4.48
N THR A 25 9.01 7.64 -4.13
CA THR A 25 9.06 8.92 -4.85
C THR A 25 9.55 8.74 -6.30
N LYS A 26 10.61 7.95 -6.52
CA LYS A 26 11.11 7.63 -7.88
C LYS A 26 10.04 6.95 -8.74
N LEU A 27 9.17 6.16 -8.12
CA LEU A 27 8.07 5.44 -8.76
C LEU A 27 6.78 6.29 -8.89
N GLY A 28 6.84 7.58 -8.55
CA GLY A 28 5.77 8.55 -8.79
C GLY A 28 4.85 8.82 -7.60
N ALA A 29 5.19 8.39 -6.39
CA ALA A 29 4.50 8.90 -5.20
C ALA A 29 4.71 10.41 -5.10
N LYS A 30 3.63 11.18 -5.02
CA LYS A 30 3.68 12.65 -4.93
C LYS A 30 4.13 13.10 -3.53
N HIS A 31 3.70 12.36 -2.51
CA HIS A 31 4.04 12.59 -1.12
C HIS A 31 4.44 11.29 -0.44
N THR A 32 5.30 11.42 0.58
CA THR A 32 5.79 10.31 1.37
C THR A 32 5.78 10.67 2.85
N ILE A 33 5.38 9.74 3.71
CA ILE A 33 5.31 9.95 5.15
C ILE A 33 6.05 8.82 5.87
N ASN A 34 7.06 9.18 6.67
CA ASN A 34 7.68 8.22 7.58
C ASN A 34 6.89 8.13 8.89
N TYR A 35 6.19 7.02 9.09
CA TYR A 35 5.31 6.85 10.25
C TYR A 35 6.04 6.59 11.57
N THR A 36 7.35 6.33 11.58
CA THR A 36 8.12 6.28 12.84
C THR A 36 8.37 7.68 13.39
N ASN A 37 8.58 8.64 12.48
CA ASN A 37 8.83 10.04 12.85
C ASN A 37 7.54 10.82 13.01
N LYS A 38 6.52 10.48 12.21
CA LYS A 38 5.16 11.04 12.26
C LYS A 38 4.18 9.92 12.61
N PRO A 39 4.13 9.46 13.88
CA PRO A 39 3.20 8.41 14.27
C PRO A 39 1.75 8.80 13.99
N GLU A 40 1.43 10.09 14.07
CA GLU A 40 0.13 10.68 13.67
C GLU A 40 0.05 11.04 12.19
N TRP A 41 0.43 10.10 11.33
CA TRP A 41 0.49 10.31 9.88
C TRP A 41 -0.86 10.68 9.24
N ASP A 42 -1.99 10.36 9.87
CA ASP A 42 -3.32 10.78 9.42
C ASP A 42 -3.48 12.30 9.43
N LYS A 43 -2.90 12.99 10.41
CA LYS A 43 -2.88 14.46 10.44
C LYS A 43 -2.08 15.04 9.29
N GLU A 44 -0.94 14.44 8.98
CA GLU A 44 -0.11 14.82 7.83
C GLU A 44 -0.87 14.61 6.51
N VAL A 45 -1.58 13.50 6.34
CA VAL A 45 -2.44 13.27 5.18
C VAL A 45 -3.49 14.37 5.04
N LEU A 46 -4.12 14.77 6.16
CA LEU A 46 -5.09 15.87 6.15
C LEU A 46 -4.44 17.20 5.77
N GLU A 47 -3.23 17.52 6.24
CA GLU A 47 -2.52 18.73 5.78
C GLU A 47 -2.24 18.69 4.28
N LEU A 48 -1.73 17.57 3.78
CA LEU A 48 -1.42 17.39 2.35
C LEU A 48 -2.66 17.45 1.45
N THR A 49 -3.84 17.23 2.01
CA THR A 49 -5.13 17.21 1.29
C THR A 49 -6.03 18.39 1.67
N ASN A 50 -5.47 19.48 2.21
CA ASN A 50 -6.23 20.68 2.61
C ASN A 50 -7.44 20.36 3.51
N LYS A 51 -7.22 19.45 4.46
CA LYS A 51 -8.20 18.94 5.44
C LYS A 51 -9.37 18.14 4.84
N VAL A 52 -9.32 17.77 3.56
CA VAL A 52 -10.36 16.97 2.92
C VAL A 52 -10.19 15.48 3.21
N GLY A 53 -8.96 14.98 3.21
CA GLY A 53 -8.65 13.55 3.25
C GLY A 53 -8.54 12.91 1.87
N VAL A 54 -8.08 11.66 1.81
CA VAL A 54 -7.92 10.90 0.56
C VAL A 54 -9.21 10.20 0.13
N ASP A 55 -9.42 10.03 -1.17
CA ASP A 55 -10.55 9.25 -1.71
C ASP A 55 -10.51 7.77 -1.34
N PHE A 56 -9.30 7.18 -1.40
CA PHE A 56 -9.07 5.76 -1.25
C PHE A 56 -7.87 5.49 -0.35
N VAL A 57 -8.04 4.59 0.62
CA VAL A 57 -6.96 4.02 1.41
C VAL A 57 -6.77 2.54 1.05
N ILE A 58 -5.51 2.16 0.84
CA ILE A 58 -5.09 0.76 0.68
C ILE A 58 -4.52 0.30 2.02
N GLU A 59 -5.33 -0.41 2.80
CA GLU A 59 -5.02 -0.79 4.18
C GLU A 59 -4.42 -2.21 4.24
N VAL A 60 -3.21 -2.30 4.82
CA VAL A 60 -2.44 -3.55 4.94
C VAL A 60 -1.96 -3.83 6.35
N GLY A 61 -1.93 -2.82 7.23
CA GLY A 61 -1.44 -2.94 8.61
C GLY A 61 -2.47 -3.54 9.57
N GLY A 62 -3.76 -3.47 9.25
CA GLY A 62 -4.83 -4.03 10.07
C GLY A 62 -5.15 -3.14 11.27
N GLN A 63 -5.43 -3.74 12.43
CA GLN A 63 -5.89 -2.99 13.62
C GLN A 63 -4.95 -1.87 14.07
N GLY A 64 -3.64 -2.04 13.92
CA GLY A 64 -2.65 -1.04 14.32
C GLY A 64 -2.64 0.25 13.47
N THR A 65 -3.24 0.23 12.28
CA THR A 65 -3.22 1.34 11.31
C THR A 65 -4.62 1.81 10.92
N LEU A 66 -5.62 0.94 10.99
CA LEU A 66 -6.99 1.21 10.57
C LEU A 66 -7.62 2.46 11.23
N PRO A 67 -7.48 2.76 12.54
CA PRO A 67 -8.01 4.01 13.11
C PRO A 67 -7.51 5.26 12.36
N ARG A 68 -6.22 5.29 12.02
CA ARG A 68 -5.61 6.41 11.29
C ARG A 68 -6.06 6.43 9.84
N SER A 69 -6.24 5.28 9.21
CA SER A 69 -6.82 5.18 7.87
C SER A 69 -8.23 5.76 7.78
N LEU A 70 -9.07 5.51 8.79
CA LEU A 70 -10.42 6.08 8.88
C LEU A 70 -10.40 7.60 9.14
N ASN A 71 -9.37 8.10 9.83
CA ASN A 71 -9.16 9.54 9.99
C ASN A 71 -8.66 10.21 8.70
N ALA A 72 -7.78 9.54 7.95
CA ALA A 72 -7.14 10.06 6.76
C ALA A 72 -8.06 10.06 5.52
N VAL A 73 -9.04 9.16 5.46
CA VAL A 73 -10.01 9.10 4.36
C VAL A 73 -11.04 10.23 4.46
N ARG A 74 -11.44 10.78 3.31
CA ARG A 74 -12.46 11.82 3.22
C ARG A 74 -13.85 11.28 3.57
N ILE A 75 -14.79 12.20 3.80
CA ILE A 75 -16.22 11.87 3.88
C ILE A 75 -16.66 11.24 2.53
N GLY A 76 -17.34 10.09 2.59
CA GLY A 76 -17.76 9.31 1.44
C GLY A 76 -16.63 8.58 0.72
N GLY A 77 -15.44 8.51 1.31
CA GLY A 77 -14.30 7.78 0.74
C GLY A 77 -14.33 6.28 1.07
N SER A 78 -13.32 5.56 0.59
CA SER A 78 -13.24 4.10 0.71
C SER A 78 -11.93 3.63 1.34
N VAL A 79 -12.02 2.57 2.14
CA VAL A 79 -10.87 1.85 2.70
C VAL A 79 -10.93 0.40 2.23
N ALA A 80 -9.95 0.01 1.42
CA ALA A 80 -9.77 -1.38 1.00
C ALA A 80 -8.86 -2.09 2.02
N ALA A 81 -9.44 -2.95 2.85
CA ALA A 81 -8.73 -3.74 3.86
C ALA A 81 -8.24 -5.05 3.24
N ILE A 82 -6.94 -5.12 2.96
CA ILE A 82 -6.30 -6.23 2.24
C ILE A 82 -5.53 -7.16 3.18
N GLY A 83 -4.89 -6.61 4.22
CA GLY A 83 -3.93 -7.33 5.04
C GLY A 83 -4.01 -7.01 6.53
N PHE A 84 -3.38 -7.88 7.32
CA PHE A 84 -3.25 -7.75 8.76
C PHE A 84 -1.79 -8.01 9.16
N LEU A 85 -0.99 -6.95 9.19
CA LEU A 85 0.42 -7.04 9.61
C LEU A 85 0.60 -6.84 11.12
N SER A 86 -0.36 -6.19 11.79
CA SER A 86 -0.37 -6.05 13.24
C SER A 86 -0.49 -7.40 13.94
N LYS A 87 0.12 -7.54 15.12
CA LYS A 87 -0.09 -8.69 16.02
C LYS A 87 -1.12 -8.38 17.11
N ASP A 88 -1.50 -7.12 17.24
CA ASP A 88 -2.52 -6.68 18.18
C ASP A 88 -3.89 -7.18 17.71
N THR A 89 -4.63 -7.80 18.62
CA THR A 89 -6.01 -8.28 18.42
C THR A 89 -7.00 -7.57 19.33
N SER A 90 -6.58 -6.51 20.02
CA SER A 90 -7.47 -5.72 20.86
C SER A 90 -8.60 -5.12 20.03
N GLY A 91 -9.80 -5.09 20.61
CA GLY A 91 -11.00 -4.66 19.90
C GLY A 91 -10.84 -3.25 19.34
N LEU A 92 -11.15 -3.08 18.05
CA LEU A 92 -11.16 -1.79 17.38
C LEU A 92 -12.61 -1.34 17.18
N ASP A 93 -12.99 -0.23 17.79
CA ASP A 93 -14.26 0.45 17.47
C ASP A 93 -14.07 1.36 16.25
N PHE A 94 -14.48 0.86 15.09
CA PHE A 94 -14.49 1.61 13.83
C PHE A 94 -15.90 1.95 13.34
N VAL A 95 -16.95 1.51 14.05
CA VAL A 95 -18.34 1.65 13.58
C VAL A 95 -18.73 3.12 13.53
N LEU A 96 -18.49 3.86 14.61
CA LEU A 96 -18.86 5.27 14.66
C LEU A 96 -18.10 6.13 13.64
N PRO A 97 -16.76 6.03 13.48
CA PRO A 97 -16.04 6.74 12.40
C PRO A 97 -16.56 6.42 11.00
N VAL A 98 -16.88 5.15 10.73
CA VAL A 98 -17.41 4.72 9.43
C VAL A 98 -18.77 5.35 9.15
N ILE A 99 -19.67 5.37 10.12
CA ILE A 99 -20.99 6.01 9.98
C ILE A 99 -20.84 7.52 9.78
N MET A 100 -20.09 8.19 10.66
CA MET A 100 -19.97 9.65 10.68
C MET A 100 -19.34 10.21 9.39
N LYS A 101 -18.42 9.47 8.78
CA LYS A 101 -17.80 9.85 7.51
C LYS A 101 -18.41 9.15 6.30
N SER A 102 -19.45 8.32 6.46
CA SER A 102 -20.04 7.53 5.37
C SER A 102 -18.99 6.74 4.57
N ILE A 103 -18.06 6.08 5.27
CA ILE A 103 -16.93 5.38 4.66
C ILE A 103 -17.36 4.00 4.16
N LEU A 104 -16.95 3.64 2.95
CA LEU A 104 -17.01 2.23 2.52
C LEU A 104 -15.76 1.49 2.99
N VAL A 105 -15.90 0.60 3.97
CA VAL A 105 -14.84 -0.34 4.35
C VAL A 105 -15.08 -1.66 3.64
N ARG A 106 -14.20 -2.02 2.71
CA ARG A 106 -14.30 -3.25 1.92
C ARG A 106 -13.13 -4.18 2.21
N GLY A 107 -13.42 -5.37 2.72
CA GLY A 107 -12.46 -6.46 2.76
C GLY A 107 -12.11 -6.93 1.35
N VAL A 108 -10.82 -7.15 1.10
CA VAL A 108 -10.31 -7.66 -0.18
C VAL A 108 -9.46 -8.89 0.11
N TYR A 109 -9.98 -10.05 -0.26
CA TYR A 109 -9.26 -11.33 -0.17
C TYR A 109 -9.09 -11.89 -1.58
N ILE A 110 -7.86 -11.83 -2.08
CA ILE A 110 -7.50 -12.11 -3.48
C ILE A 110 -8.44 -11.36 -4.47
N GLY A 111 -8.39 -11.69 -5.75
CA GLY A 111 -9.22 -11.08 -6.78
C GLY A 111 -9.67 -12.08 -7.84
N PRO A 112 -10.77 -11.79 -8.56
CA PRO A 112 -11.24 -12.64 -9.65
C PRO A 112 -10.25 -12.63 -10.83
N VAL A 113 -10.27 -13.70 -11.63
CA VAL A 113 -9.43 -13.83 -12.83
C VAL A 113 -9.65 -12.67 -13.82
N SER A 114 -10.87 -12.16 -13.92
CA SER A 114 -11.20 -11.01 -14.76
C SER A 114 -10.43 -9.74 -14.36
N GLU A 115 -10.28 -9.47 -13.06
CA GLU A 115 -9.48 -8.35 -12.56
C GLU A 115 -7.98 -8.58 -12.82
N PHE A 116 -7.49 -9.82 -12.69
CA PHE A 116 -6.10 -10.15 -13.03
C PHE A 116 -5.81 -9.92 -14.53
N ILE A 117 -6.73 -10.30 -15.42
CA ILE A 117 -6.62 -10.02 -16.86
C ILE A 117 -6.58 -8.51 -17.12
N ASN A 118 -7.44 -7.73 -16.46
CA ASN A 118 -7.45 -6.27 -16.60
C ASN A 118 -6.16 -5.63 -16.07
N MET A 119 -5.60 -6.15 -14.97
CA MET A 119 -4.30 -5.73 -14.46
C MET A 119 -3.20 -5.99 -15.48
N ASN A 120 -3.17 -7.16 -16.11
CA ASN A 120 -2.17 -7.47 -17.14
C ASN A 120 -2.30 -6.56 -18.36
N ARG A 121 -3.52 -6.28 -18.83
CA ARG A 121 -3.77 -5.30 -19.90
C ARG A 121 -3.23 -3.91 -19.56
N LEU A 122 -3.42 -3.45 -18.32
CA LEU A 122 -2.86 -2.18 -17.86
C LEU A 122 -1.33 -2.21 -17.88
N ILE A 123 -0.73 -3.32 -17.45
CA ILE A 123 0.74 -3.51 -17.48
C ILE A 123 1.28 -3.45 -18.90
N GLU A 124 0.66 -4.16 -19.83
CA GLU A 124 1.03 -4.21 -21.25
C GLU A 124 0.87 -2.85 -21.93
N ALA A 125 -0.16 -2.08 -21.57
CA ALA A 125 -0.41 -0.76 -22.13
C ALA A 125 0.54 0.33 -21.59
N ASN A 126 1.12 0.16 -20.39
CA ASN A 126 1.96 1.16 -19.73
C ASN A 126 3.27 0.60 -19.14
N PRO A 127 4.06 -0.19 -19.89
CA PRO A 127 5.16 -0.98 -19.34
C PRO A 127 6.19 -0.14 -18.59
N GLU A 128 6.46 1.08 -19.06
CA GLU A 128 7.41 2.01 -18.41
C GLU A 128 6.98 2.47 -17.03
N LYS A 129 5.68 2.47 -16.73
CA LYS A 129 5.12 2.94 -15.45
C LYS A 129 4.69 1.80 -14.53
N THR A 130 4.25 0.68 -15.10
CA THR A 130 3.54 -0.36 -14.36
C THR A 130 4.26 -1.69 -14.28
N ARG A 131 5.44 -1.84 -14.91
CA ARG A 131 6.27 -3.03 -14.71
C ARG A 131 6.61 -3.21 -13.23
N PRO A 132 6.48 -4.43 -12.67
CA PRO A 132 6.88 -4.70 -11.30
C PRO A 132 8.36 -4.38 -11.09
N VAL A 133 8.67 -3.64 -10.04
CA VAL A 133 10.06 -3.42 -9.62
C VAL A 133 10.62 -4.74 -9.09
N ILE A 134 11.66 -5.26 -9.74
CA ILE A 134 12.38 -6.45 -9.29
C ILE A 134 13.58 -5.98 -8.47
N ASN A 135 13.63 -6.39 -7.20
CA ASN A 135 14.71 -6.06 -6.30
C ASN A 135 15.94 -6.94 -6.54
N LYS A 136 15.71 -8.26 -6.58
CA LYS A 136 16.75 -9.26 -6.69
C LYS A 136 16.19 -10.52 -7.34
N VAL A 137 17.00 -11.10 -8.22
CA VAL A 137 16.73 -12.40 -8.84
C VAL A 137 17.70 -13.40 -8.23
N PHE A 138 17.17 -14.52 -7.76
CA PHE A 138 17.90 -15.67 -7.27
C PHE A 138 17.75 -16.82 -8.28
N ASN A 139 18.79 -17.64 -8.42
CA ASN A 139 18.66 -18.90 -9.14
C ASN A 139 17.85 -19.92 -8.29
N PHE A 140 17.34 -20.97 -8.92
CA PHE A 140 16.51 -21.96 -8.24
C PHE A 140 17.24 -22.68 -7.09
N ASP A 141 18.54 -22.96 -7.26
CA ASP A 141 19.40 -23.55 -6.23
C ASP A 141 19.60 -22.62 -5.00
N GLN A 142 19.28 -21.34 -5.13
CA GLN A 142 19.34 -20.33 -4.07
C GLN A 142 17.97 -20.03 -3.45
N ALA A 143 16.96 -20.89 -3.67
CA ALA A 143 15.60 -20.63 -3.19
C ALA A 143 15.54 -20.39 -1.67
N VAL A 144 16.31 -21.14 -0.87
CA VAL A 144 16.37 -20.96 0.59
C VAL A 144 16.87 -19.56 0.97
N ASP A 145 17.92 -19.07 0.30
CA ASP A 145 18.46 -17.73 0.50
C ASP A 145 17.46 -16.65 0.09
N ALA A 146 16.70 -16.87 -0.98
CA ALA A 146 15.64 -15.97 -1.42
C ALA A 146 14.56 -15.81 -0.35
N TYR A 147 14.14 -16.91 0.30
CA TYR A 147 13.20 -16.86 1.43
C TYR A 147 13.78 -16.20 2.68
N ALA A 148 15.06 -16.44 3.00
CA ALA A 148 15.74 -15.74 4.09
C ALA A 148 15.79 -14.22 3.84
N TYR A 149 16.08 -13.81 2.60
CA TYR A 149 16.09 -12.40 2.18
C TYR A 149 14.69 -11.76 2.19
N LEU A 150 13.66 -12.51 1.83
CA LEU A 150 12.27 -12.07 1.99
C LEU A 150 11.95 -11.80 3.47
N LYS A 151 12.34 -12.72 4.37
CA LYS A 151 12.09 -12.63 5.81
C LYS A 151 12.80 -11.44 6.47
N SER A 152 13.96 -11.01 5.95
CA SER A 152 14.68 -9.84 6.50
C SER A 152 13.96 -8.51 6.26
N GLN A 153 12.97 -8.47 5.34
CA GLN A 153 12.23 -7.27 4.96
C GLN A 153 13.08 -6.10 4.43
N GLN A 154 14.35 -6.35 4.09
CA GLN A 154 15.27 -5.34 3.55
C GLN A 154 15.01 -4.99 2.07
N HIS A 155 14.26 -5.82 1.37
CA HIS A 155 13.97 -5.65 -0.05
C HIS A 155 12.95 -4.53 -0.33
N VAL A 156 13.08 -3.93 -1.52
CA VAL A 156 12.09 -3.01 -2.11
C VAL A 156 11.68 -3.54 -3.46
N GLY A 157 10.41 -3.88 -3.62
CA GLY A 157 9.90 -4.54 -4.83
C GLY A 157 9.83 -6.05 -4.67
N LYS A 158 9.89 -6.78 -5.79
CA LYS A 158 9.72 -8.23 -5.85
C LYS A 158 11.05 -8.95 -5.76
N ILE A 159 11.09 -10.04 -5.01
CA ILE A 159 12.15 -11.04 -5.08
C ILE A 159 11.68 -12.11 -6.07
N VAL A 160 12.52 -12.46 -7.04
CA VAL A 160 12.20 -13.44 -8.08
C VAL A 160 13.13 -14.63 -7.95
N ILE A 161 12.58 -15.84 -8.04
CA ILE A 161 13.35 -17.06 -8.21
C ILE A 161 13.24 -17.45 -9.68
N LYS A 162 14.36 -17.48 -10.38
CA LYS A 162 14.42 -17.90 -11.77
C LYS A 162 14.34 -19.42 -11.83
N VAL A 163 13.38 -19.92 -12.61
CA VAL A 163 13.22 -21.34 -12.93
C VAL A 163 13.53 -21.50 -14.42
N ALA A 164 14.42 -22.45 -14.75
CA ALA A 164 15.03 -22.68 -16.07
C ALA A 164 15.99 -21.58 -16.56
#